data_AF-G4RMN3-F1
#
_entry.id   AF-G4RMN3-F1
#
_cell.length_a   1.000
_cell.length_b   1.000
_cell.length_c   1.000
_cell.angle_alpha   90.00
_cell.angle_beta   90.00
_cell.angle_gamma   90.00
#
_symmetry.space_group_name_H-M   'P 1'
#
loop_
_entity.id
_entity.type
_entity.pdbx_description
1 polymer ?
#
loop_
_entity_poly.entity_id
_entity_poly.type
_entity_poly.pdbx_seq_one_letter_code
_entity_poly.pdbx_strand_id
1 'polypeptide(L)'
;MRVVRTGLPVTELLNELRSDLQRDDLEAMQRIPAPKAGERYRDIIAELFTKFGAAAVYIYVKTSRGEKRYTVLARYDWSLGGFAEGWIIEGDQVRIFEPIGISLSQFGATLEEFGDLFWRTENALAARKVEAAGRETL
;
A
#
# COMPACT_ATOMS: atom_id res chain seq x y z
N MET A 1 -19.76 -11.77 1.62
CA MET A 1 -18.91 -10.57 1.85
C MET A 1 -19.46 -9.80 3.04
N ARG A 2 -18.70 -9.74 4.13
CA ARG A 2 -19.06 -9.11 5.40
C ARG A 2 -18.29 -7.80 5.57
N VAL A 3 -19.01 -6.70 5.76
CA VAL A 3 -18.40 -5.38 6.02
C VAL A 3 -18.31 -5.14 7.53
N VAL A 4 -17.14 -4.72 7.99
CA VAL A 4 -16.87 -4.40 9.39
C VAL A 4 -16.24 -3.02 9.47
N ARG A 5 -16.88 -2.10 10.21
CA ARG A 5 -16.28 -0.82 10.60
C ARG A 5 -15.38 -1.07 11.79
N THR A 6 -14.10 -0.73 11.69
CA THR A 6 -13.11 -1.04 12.73
C THR A 6 -13.16 -0.04 13.88
N GLY A 7 -13.61 1.20 13.63
CA GLY A 7 -13.45 2.32 14.56
C GLY A 7 -12.00 2.80 14.71
N LEU A 8 -11.06 2.22 13.95
CA LEU A 8 -9.64 2.57 13.96
C LEU A 8 -9.32 3.52 12.80
N PRO A 9 -8.41 4.49 12.98
CA PRO A 9 -8.03 5.42 11.93
C PRO A 9 -7.25 4.75 10.79
N VAL A 10 -7.27 5.37 9.60
CA VAL A 10 -6.47 4.92 8.43
C VAL A 10 -4.97 4.77 8.73
N THR A 11 -4.42 5.47 9.74
CA THR A 11 -3.03 5.24 10.18
C THR A 11 -2.79 3.80 10.62
N GLU A 12 -3.77 3.12 11.22
CA GLU A 12 -3.65 1.71 11.59
C GLU A 12 -3.64 0.78 10.38
N LEU A 13 -4.40 1.12 9.33
CA LEU A 13 -4.31 0.41 8.06
C LEU A 13 -2.90 0.52 7.47
N LEU A 14 -2.31 1.72 7.47
CA LEU A 14 -0.96 1.94 6.98
C LEU A 14 0.07 1.18 7.84
N ASN A 15 -0.10 1.15 9.17
CA ASN A 15 0.75 0.36 10.05
C ASN A 15 0.66 -1.15 9.74
N GLU A 16 -0.55 -1.66 9.48
CA GLU A 16 -0.76 -3.06 9.11
C GLU A 16 -0.08 -3.39 7.77
N LEU A 17 -0.24 -2.51 6.77
CA LEU A 17 0.44 -2.65 5.48
C LEU A 17 1.96 -2.64 5.65
N ARG A 18 2.50 -1.71 6.45
CA ARG A 18 3.94 -1.65 6.75
C ARG A 18 4.42 -2.97 7.33
N SER A 19 3.71 -3.48 8.34
CA SER A 19 4.04 -4.74 8.98
C SER A 19 4.01 -5.89 7.99
N ASP A 20 3.01 -5.95 7.10
CA ASP A 20 2.85 -7.03 6.13
C ASP A 20 3.93 -7.03 5.04
N LEU A 21 4.36 -5.85 4.59
CA LEU A 21 5.45 -5.70 3.61
C LEU A 21 6.82 -6.12 4.17
N GLN A 22 6.98 -6.07 5.50
CA GLN A 22 8.23 -6.42 6.18
C GLN A 22 8.28 -7.88 6.65
N ARG A 23 7.26 -8.70 6.33
CA ARG A 23 7.21 -10.08 6.79
C ARG A 23 8.22 -10.98 6.09
N ASP A 24 8.84 -11.87 6.85
CA ASP A 24 9.74 -12.88 6.32
C ASP A 24 9.02 -13.86 5.38
N ASP A 25 7.75 -14.17 5.65
CA ASP A 25 6.92 -15.08 4.85
C ASP A 25 6.12 -14.39 3.75
N LEU A 26 6.50 -13.17 3.35
CA LEU A 26 5.93 -12.50 2.18
C LEU A 26 6.32 -13.25 0.90
N GLU A 27 5.32 -13.65 0.13
CA GLU A 27 5.47 -14.42 -1.10
C GLU A 27 5.29 -13.56 -2.36
N ALA A 28 4.34 -12.62 -2.32
CA ALA A 28 4.06 -11.74 -3.44
C ALA A 28 3.51 -10.39 -3.00
N MET A 29 3.76 -9.40 -3.85
CA MET A 29 3.21 -8.06 -3.71
C MET A 29 2.93 -7.48 -5.09
N GLN A 30 1.80 -6.79 -5.24
CA GLN A 30 1.46 -6.00 -6.42
C GLN A 30 0.81 -4.69 -5.98
N ARG A 31 0.97 -3.64 -6.78
CA ARG A 31 0.34 -2.34 -6.51
C ARG A 31 -0.21 -1.70 -7.78
N ILE A 32 -1.31 -0.97 -7.63
CA ILE A 32 -1.95 -0.18 -8.68
C ILE A 32 -2.04 1.26 -8.17
N PRO A 33 -1.55 2.26 -8.94
CA PRO A 33 -0.88 2.12 -10.24
C PRO A 33 0.47 1.35 -10.14
N ALA A 34 0.84 0.61 -11.17
CA ALA A 34 2.14 -0.07 -11.22
C ALA A 34 3.19 0.88 -11.81
N PRO A 35 4.38 1.03 -11.21
CA PRO A 35 5.43 1.86 -11.80
C PRO A 35 5.99 1.22 -13.06
N LYS A 36 6.27 2.04 -14.07
CA LYS A 36 7.06 1.60 -15.23
C LYS A 36 8.54 1.51 -14.87
N ALA A 37 9.32 0.87 -15.74
CA ALA A 37 10.76 0.82 -15.59
C ALA A 37 11.35 2.24 -15.50
N GLY A 38 12.09 2.51 -14.43
CA GLY A 38 12.70 3.81 -14.15
C GLY A 38 11.82 4.83 -13.42
N GLU A 39 10.53 4.54 -13.20
CA GLU A 39 9.65 5.41 -12.42
C GLU A 39 9.71 5.09 -10.94
N ARG A 40 9.73 6.13 -10.09
CA ARG A 40 9.56 5.95 -8.65
C ARG A 40 8.08 5.96 -8.32
N TYR A 41 7.66 4.98 -7.53
CA TYR A 41 6.26 4.83 -7.18
C TYR A 41 5.66 6.08 -6.52
N ARG A 42 6.41 6.72 -5.61
CA ARG A 42 6.00 7.96 -4.95
C ARG A 42 5.70 9.10 -5.92
N ASP A 43 6.44 9.20 -7.03
CA ASP A 43 6.29 10.28 -8.00
C ASP A 43 4.99 10.11 -8.78
N ILE A 44 4.61 8.87 -9.10
CA ILE A 44 3.34 8.53 -9.76
C ILE A 44 2.16 8.93 -8.89
N ILE A 45 2.20 8.58 -7.60
CA ILE A 45 1.11 8.89 -6.67
C ILE A 45 1.03 10.40 -6.40
N ALA A 46 2.18 11.07 -6.27
CA ALA A 46 2.26 12.52 -6.12
C ALA A 46 1.70 13.25 -7.35
N GLU A 47 2.00 12.77 -8.56
CA GLU A 47 1.44 13.33 -9.80
C GLU A 47 -0.08 13.20 -9.83
N LEU A 48 -0.62 12.01 -9.54
CA LEU A 48 -2.08 11.79 -9.49
C LEU A 48 -2.74 12.75 -8.50
N PHE A 49 -2.20 12.85 -7.29
CA PHE A 49 -2.73 13.72 -6.26
C PHE A 49 -2.67 15.19 -6.66
N THR A 50 -1.55 15.64 -7.21
CA THR A 50 -1.35 17.04 -7.62
C THR A 50 -2.25 17.43 -8.79
N LYS A 51 -2.41 16.53 -9.76
CA LYS A 51 -3.15 16.80 -11.00
C LYS A 51 -4.66 16.74 -10.81
N PHE A 52 -5.14 15.83 -9.98
CA PHE A 52 -6.57 15.53 -9.84
C PHE A 52 -7.14 15.87 -8.47
N GLY A 53 -6.31 16.32 -7.53
CA GLY A 53 -6.71 16.49 -6.13
C GLY A 53 -7.05 15.16 -5.45
N ALA A 54 -6.68 14.02 -6.04
CA ALA A 54 -6.97 12.70 -5.50
C ALA A 54 -5.98 11.65 -6.00
N ALA A 55 -5.63 10.70 -5.12
CA ALA A 55 -4.85 9.54 -5.45
C ALA A 55 -5.43 8.29 -4.78
N ALA A 56 -5.74 7.28 -5.59
CA ALA A 56 -6.18 5.97 -5.12
C ALA A 56 -5.07 4.95 -5.33
N VAL A 57 -4.78 4.18 -4.29
CA VAL A 57 -3.78 3.12 -4.31
C VAL A 57 -4.44 1.80 -3.90
N TYR A 58 -4.17 0.76 -4.68
CA TYR A 58 -4.56 -0.61 -4.36
C TYR A 58 -3.30 -1.46 -4.22
N ILE A 59 -3.16 -2.17 -3.12
CA ILE A 59 -2.02 -3.07 -2.88
C ILE A 59 -2.53 -4.47 -2.59
N TYR A 60 -2.01 -5.45 -3.31
CA TYR A 60 -2.17 -6.87 -3.01
C TYR A 60 -0.92 -7.39 -2.34
N VAL A 61 -1.10 -8.14 -1.26
CA VAL A 61 -0.03 -8.80 -0.50
C VAL A 61 -0.44 -10.26 -0.32
N LYS A 62 0.48 -11.20 -0.62
CA LYS A 62 0.35 -12.62 -0.34
C LYS A 62 1.43 -13.09 0.61
N THR A 63 1.02 -13.79 1.65
CA THR A 63 1.89 -14.44 2.63
C THR A 63 1.53 -15.91 2.75
N SER A 64 2.33 -16.68 3.48
CA SER A 64 2.01 -18.08 3.83
C SER A 64 0.67 -18.24 4.57
N ARG A 65 0.17 -17.17 5.21
CA ARG A 65 -1.07 -17.16 6.00
C ARG A 65 -2.31 -16.78 5.19
N GLY A 66 -2.12 -16.27 3.97
CA GLY A 66 -3.22 -15.82 3.11
C GLY A 66 -2.93 -14.52 2.38
N GLU A 67 -4.00 -13.97 1.82
CA GLU A 67 -3.95 -12.79 0.95
C GLU A 67 -4.72 -11.62 1.56
N LYS A 68 -4.15 -10.42 1.41
CA LYS A 68 -4.82 -9.17 1.76
C LYS A 68 -4.77 -8.18 0.60
N ARG A 69 -5.85 -7.42 0.45
CA ARG A 69 -5.95 -6.30 -0.50
C ARG A 69 -6.21 -5.02 0.28
N TYR A 70 -5.25 -4.11 0.23
CA TYR A 70 -5.32 -2.80 0.83
C TYR A 70 -5.83 -1.80 -0.20
N THR A 71 -6.68 -0.89 0.23
CA THR A 71 -7.06 0.29 -0.56
C THR A 71 -6.91 1.53 0.29
N VAL A 72 -6.24 2.54 -0.27
CA VAL A 72 -6.10 3.87 0.33
C VAL A 72 -6.48 4.91 -0.71
N LEU A 73 -7.37 5.81 -0.34
CA LEU A 73 -7.79 6.95 -1.14
C LEU A 73 -7.44 8.22 -0.37
N ALA A 74 -6.49 8.99 -0.90
CA ALA A 74 -6.22 10.35 -0.45
C ALA A 74 -6.92 11.33 -1.39
N ARG A 75 -7.64 12.32 -0.86
CA ARG A 75 -8.16 13.43 -1.66
C ARG A 75 -7.93 14.77 -0.95
N TYR A 76 -7.91 15.84 -1.73
CA TYR A 76 -7.73 17.21 -1.27
C TYR A 76 -8.94 18.02 -1.69
N ASP A 77 -9.65 18.57 -0.72
CA ASP A 77 -10.70 19.55 -0.94
C ASP A 77 -10.19 20.92 -0.53
N TRP A 78 -10.25 21.90 -1.43
CA TRP A 78 -9.75 23.26 -1.18
C TRP A 78 -10.49 24.01 -0.07
N SER A 79 -11.68 23.54 0.33
CA SER A 79 -12.48 24.09 1.42
C SER A 79 -12.38 23.31 2.73
N LEU A 80 -12.05 22.01 2.68
CA LEU A 80 -12.04 21.11 3.86
C LEU A 80 -10.66 20.54 4.20
N GLY A 81 -9.65 20.76 3.36
CA GLY A 81 -8.31 20.20 3.51
C GLY A 81 -8.16 18.80 2.91
N GLY A 82 -7.02 18.16 3.21
CA GLY A 82 -6.75 16.79 2.77
C GLY A 82 -7.43 15.77 3.68
N PHE A 83 -7.88 14.66 3.11
CA PHE A 83 -8.38 13.52 3.87
C PHE A 83 -7.96 12.20 3.23
N ALA A 84 -7.76 11.19 4.08
CA ALA A 84 -7.45 9.83 3.66
C ALA A 84 -8.52 8.85 4.18
N GLU A 85 -8.92 7.94 3.30
CA GLU A 85 -9.85 6.85 3.57
C GLU A 85 -9.17 5.53 3.19
N GLY A 86 -9.60 4.43 3.79
CA GLY A 86 -9.07 3.14 3.41
C GLY A 86 -9.77 1.93 4.02
N TRP A 87 -9.54 0.79 3.39
CA TRP A 87 -10.07 -0.49 3.81
C TRP A 87 -9.12 -1.63 3.45
N ILE A 88 -9.29 -2.75 4.15
CA ILE A 88 -8.58 -4.00 3.91
C ILE A 88 -9.60 -5.08 3.57
N ILE A 89 -9.34 -5.84 2.52
CA ILE A 89 -10.11 -7.02 2.14
C ILE A 89 -9.27 -8.26 2.43
N GLU A 90 -9.82 -9.17 3.23
CA GLU A 90 -9.19 -10.42 3.65
C GLU A 90 -10.26 -11.51 3.69
N GLY A 91 -10.11 -12.57 2.88
CA GLY A 91 -11.15 -13.58 2.70
C GLY A 91 -12.48 -12.97 2.24
N ASP A 92 -13.56 -13.21 2.99
CA ASP A 92 -14.88 -12.64 2.73
C ASP A 92 -15.16 -11.35 3.52
N GLN A 93 -14.17 -10.82 4.24
CA GLN A 93 -14.31 -9.66 5.11
C GLN A 93 -13.73 -8.39 4.46
N VAL A 94 -14.46 -7.27 4.60
CA VAL A 94 -13.98 -5.92 4.31
C VAL A 94 -13.92 -5.13 5.62
N ARG A 95 -12.72 -4.76 6.05
CA ARG A 95 -12.46 -3.91 7.23
C ARG A 95 -12.32 -2.46 6.79
N ILE A 96 -13.28 -1.62 7.14
CA ILE A 96 -13.29 -0.19 6.83
C ILE A 96 -12.71 0.58 8.01
N PHE A 97 -11.74 1.44 7.74
CA PHE A 97 -11.08 2.31 8.73
C PHE A 97 -11.67 3.72 8.68
N GLU A 98 -11.61 4.40 9.82
CA GLU A 98 -12.12 5.76 9.97
C GLU A 98 -11.25 6.76 9.22
N PRO A 99 -11.85 7.70 8.48
CA PRO A 99 -11.11 8.69 7.72
C PRO A 99 -10.31 9.61 8.63
N ILE A 100 -9.17 10.08 8.13
CA ILE A 100 -8.32 11.04 8.82
C ILE A 100 -8.12 12.29 7.97
N GLY A 101 -8.02 13.44 8.63
CA GLY A 101 -7.48 14.64 7.99
C GLY A 101 -5.98 14.49 7.76
N ILE A 102 -5.48 14.95 6.61
CA ILE A 102 -4.06 14.92 6.25
C ILE A 102 -3.60 16.27 5.74
N SER A 103 -2.39 16.67 6.12
CA SER A 103 -1.68 17.77 5.46
C SER A 103 -0.92 17.29 4.21
N LEU A 104 -0.56 18.22 3.33
CA LEU A 104 0.34 17.93 2.19
C LEU A 104 1.70 17.38 2.65
N SER A 105 2.21 17.84 3.81
CA SER A 105 3.47 17.34 4.36
C SER A 105 3.35 15.91 4.88
N GLN A 106 2.26 15.55 5.56
CA GLN A 106 1.99 14.18 6.02
C GLN A 106 1.82 13.23 4.83
N PHE A 107 1.12 13.69 3.79
CA PHE A 107 0.97 12.94 2.54
C PHE A 107 2.33 12.67 1.89
N GLY A 108 3.16 13.71 1.70
CA GLY A 108 4.50 13.57 1.14
C GLY A 108 5.41 12.64 1.93
N ALA A 109 5.42 12.76 3.26
CA ALA A 109 6.19 11.87 4.13
C ALA A 109 5.74 10.40 4.01
N THR A 110 4.43 10.17 3.94
CA THR A 110 3.86 8.82 3.73
C THR A 110 4.27 8.25 2.38
N LEU A 111 4.26 9.05 1.31
CA LEU A 111 4.68 8.60 -0.02
C LEU A 111 6.17 8.25 -0.08
N GLU A 112 7.03 9.05 0.54
CA GLU A 112 8.46 8.76 0.64
C GLU A 112 8.70 7.44 1.38
N GLU A 113 8.07 7.28 2.55
CA GLU A 113 8.20 6.08 3.37
C GLU A 113 7.77 4.81 2.62
N PHE A 114 6.55 4.81 2.08
CA PHE A 114 6.03 3.63 1.37
C PHE A 114 6.73 3.41 0.03
N GLY A 115 7.16 4.47 -0.65
CA GLY A 115 7.97 4.36 -1.87
C GLY A 115 9.25 3.54 -1.63
N ASP A 116 9.98 3.88 -0.57
CA ASP A 116 11.19 3.14 -0.16
C ASP A 116 10.88 1.71 0.29
N LEU A 117 9.79 1.55 1.07
CA LEU A 117 9.39 0.24 1.56
C LEU A 117 9.02 -0.71 0.42
N PHE A 118 8.25 -0.24 -0.57
CA PHE A 118 7.90 -1.01 -1.75
C PHE A 118 9.14 -1.42 -2.54
N TRP A 119 10.08 -0.49 -2.77
CA TRP A 119 11.32 -0.79 -3.47
C TRP A 119 12.15 -1.87 -2.75
N ARG A 120 12.33 -1.76 -1.42
CA ARG A 120 13.04 -2.77 -0.62
C ARG A 120 12.35 -4.13 -0.70
N THR A 121 11.02 -4.14 -0.63
CA THR A 121 10.20 -5.35 -0.68
C THR A 121 10.33 -6.04 -2.03
N GLU A 122 10.32 -5.30 -3.14
CA GLU A 122 10.52 -5.85 -4.49
C GLU A 122 11.89 -6.51 -4.65
N ASN A 123 12.95 -5.86 -4.17
CA ASN A 123 14.30 -6.42 -4.23
C ASN A 123 14.42 -7.69 -3.40
N ALA A 124 13.84 -7.73 -2.20
CA ALA A 124 13.82 -8.92 -1.35
C ALA A 124 13.08 -10.08 -2.02
N LEU A 125 11.91 -9.83 -2.61
CA LEU A 125 11.14 -10.84 -3.35
C LEU A 125 11.89 -11.33 -4.60
N ALA A 126 12.56 -10.44 -5.32
CA ALA A 126 13.36 -10.81 -6.49
C ALA A 126 14.56 -11.69 -6.11
N ALA A 127 15.29 -11.34 -5.03
CA ALA A 127 16.42 -12.12 -4.53
C ALA A 127 15.99 -13.55 -4.14
N ARG A 128 14.88 -13.69 -3.41
CA ARG A 128 14.34 -15.02 -3.03
C ARG A 128 13.99 -15.88 -4.25
N LYS A 129 13.44 -15.28 -5.32
CA LYS A 129 13.15 -16.01 -6.56
C LYS A 129 14.41 -16.52 -7.24
N VAL A 130 15.48 -15.73 -7.25
CA VAL A 130 16.79 -16.14 -7.80
C VAL A 130 17.38 -17.28 -6.97
N GLU A 131 17.35 -17.18 -5.64
CA GLU A 131 17.82 -18.24 -4.74
C GLU A 131 17.05 -19.55 -4.91
N ALA A 132 15.72 -19.48 -5.05
CA ALA A 132 14.89 -20.66 -5.29
C ALA A 132 15.23 -21.33 -6.62
N ALA A 133 15.35 -20.55 -7.71
CA ALA A 133 15.70 -21.08 -9.03
C ALA A 133 17.09 -21.74 -9.04
N GLY A 134 18.07 -21.19 -8.31
CA GLY A 134 19.41 -21.78 -8.18
C GLY A 134 19.46 -23.08 -7.37
N ARG A 135 18.48 -23.33 -6.50
CA ARG A 135 18.37 -24.60 -5.75
C ARG A 135 17.70 -25.72 -6.55
N GLU A 136 16.85 -25.40 -7.52
CA GLU A 136 16.21 -26.40 -8.40
C GLU A 136 17.14 -26.93 -9.51
N THR A 137 18.29 -26.30 -9.72
CA THR A 137 19.26 -26.68 -10.77
C THR A 137 20.44 -27.53 -10.27
N LEU A 138 20.47 -27.89 -8.98
CA LEU A 138 21.47 -28.76 -8.33
C LEU A 138 20.84 -30.08 -7.90
#